data_AF-A0A7Y4HYV4-F1
#
_entry.id   AF-A0A7Y4HYV4-F1
#
_cell.length_a   1.000
_cell.length_b   1.000
_cell.length_c   1.000
_cell.angle_alpha   90.00
_cell.angle_beta   90.00
_cell.angle_gamma   90.00
#
_symmetry.space_group_name_H-M   'P 1'
#
loop_
_entity.id
_entity.type
_entity.pdbx_description
1 polymer ?
#
loop_
_entity_poly.entity_id
_entity_poly.type
_entity_poly.pdbx_seq_one_letter_code
_entity_poly.pdbx_strand_id
1 'polypeptide(L)'
;MRLLANLPSRVLTSRGWGLVITGVLALLTAQVLGRRDLLYVGVLLVCLPLLSVLMLRLIKPRFTVERKFAPQTMETGFTSTVTLSVRSSGPLSGTVVMQERIPARFGESPEFHFPSRHPSAQGASHYEYRLRSSSRGVYDVGPVTAAFTDPFGLGTSRHTLGGTERLVVTPAPLDLPHSPLTGARGADGFAATRRNANPSDDDVMTREYRAGDPMRRVHWAATARHNELMVRQEESVTTPEATLILDQRQARYSSGFHSAFGVENDDGTSLLFSPGFEWAVVAAMSITAHLLERNYALRFVDETGAPALRSSVSAPWPDDEEHQGQTGIHNVAEGLAALELSPDPAKRTTTRRTSRRAASPSRSSQAGPNRFTPFGDPMMDKLATYKHRGPLLAILGAITAAEARDLAAAAEFGSTSFAILVADRPQDLHPVMEILRAAGWHAVAVSPSADLTAAWTYFDSPGAASASTAKTTVPSAGGWTGGRA
;
A
#
# COMPACT_ATOMS: atom_id res chain seq x y z
N MET A 1 -40.10 -22.64 -7.42
CA MET A 1 -39.51 -21.71 -6.43
C MET A 1 -38.62 -20.59 -7.01
N ARG A 2 -38.35 -20.52 -8.33
CA ARG A 2 -37.56 -19.42 -8.94
C ARG A 2 -38.36 -18.15 -9.30
N LEU A 3 -39.70 -18.22 -9.36
CA LEU A 3 -40.55 -17.06 -9.70
C LEU A 3 -40.77 -16.08 -8.52
N LEU A 4 -40.69 -16.56 -7.27
CA LEU A 4 -40.76 -15.71 -6.07
C LEU A 4 -39.47 -14.89 -5.84
N ALA A 5 -38.33 -15.30 -6.41
CA ALA A 5 -37.07 -14.56 -6.33
C ALA A 5 -37.01 -13.32 -7.24
N ASN A 6 -37.90 -13.24 -8.23
CA ASN A 6 -38.04 -12.12 -9.16
C ASN A 6 -39.26 -11.23 -8.88
N LEU A 7 -39.98 -11.46 -7.77
CA LEU A 7 -41.06 -10.57 -7.36
C LEU A 7 -40.49 -9.16 -7.09
N PRO A 8 -41.29 -8.10 -7.29
CA PRO A 8 -40.95 -6.72 -6.95
C PRO A 8 -40.84 -6.49 -5.43
N SER A 9 -40.38 -7.47 -4.65
CA SER A 9 -40.10 -7.31 -3.22
C SER A 9 -39.00 -6.29 -2.95
N ARG A 10 -38.12 -6.05 -3.94
CA ARG A 10 -37.15 -4.95 -3.89
C ARG A 10 -37.75 -3.59 -4.27
N VAL A 11 -38.96 -3.55 -4.83
CA VAL A 11 -39.57 -2.33 -5.38
C VAL A 11 -40.75 -1.86 -4.56
N LEU A 12 -41.61 -2.73 -4.02
CA LEU A 12 -42.71 -2.30 -3.13
C LEU A 12 -42.31 -2.36 -1.66
N THR A 13 -42.71 -1.33 -0.90
CA THR A 13 -42.57 -1.30 0.56
C THR A 13 -43.60 -2.20 1.23
N SER A 14 -43.47 -2.41 2.56
CA SER A 14 -44.48 -3.11 3.35
C SER A 14 -45.87 -2.44 3.24
N ARG A 15 -45.91 -1.11 3.16
CA ARG A 15 -47.14 -0.33 2.93
C ARG A 15 -47.72 -0.59 1.54
N GLY A 16 -46.88 -0.60 0.51
CA GLY A 16 -47.30 -0.94 -0.86
C GLY A 16 -47.95 -2.32 -0.94
N TRP A 17 -47.33 -3.34 -0.33
CA TRP A 17 -47.91 -4.68 -0.26
C TRP A 17 -49.22 -4.71 0.51
N GLY A 18 -49.30 -4.02 1.66
CA GLY A 18 -50.54 -3.91 2.44
C GLY A 18 -51.69 -3.29 1.64
N LEU A 19 -51.41 -2.27 0.83
CA LEU A 19 -52.37 -1.62 -0.06
C LEU A 19 -52.86 -2.55 -1.17
N VAL A 20 -51.94 -3.29 -1.82
CA VAL A 20 -52.30 -4.28 -2.84
C VAL A 20 -53.18 -5.39 -2.26
N ILE A 21 -52.83 -5.94 -1.10
CA ILE A 21 -53.59 -7.02 -0.44
C ILE A 21 -54.99 -6.51 -0.08
N THR A 22 -55.08 -5.34 0.54
CA THR A 22 -56.35 -4.72 0.94
C THR A 22 -57.21 -4.41 -0.29
N GLY A 23 -56.61 -3.90 -1.37
CA GLY A 23 -57.29 -3.62 -2.63
C GLY A 23 -57.86 -4.88 -3.29
N VAL A 24 -57.09 -5.98 -3.32
CA VAL A 24 -57.58 -7.26 -3.85
C VAL A 24 -58.74 -7.81 -3.01
N LEU A 25 -58.64 -7.75 -1.67
CA LEU A 25 -59.71 -8.19 -0.79
C LEU A 25 -60.98 -7.34 -0.96
N ALA A 26 -60.82 -6.03 -1.15
CA ALA A 26 -61.93 -5.11 -1.45
C ALA A 26 -62.60 -5.44 -2.78
N LEU A 27 -61.82 -5.79 -3.82
CA LEU A 27 -62.37 -6.21 -5.12
C LEU A 27 -63.15 -7.53 -5.02
N LEU A 28 -62.64 -8.51 -4.28
CA LEU A 28 -63.33 -9.78 -4.06
C LEU A 28 -64.65 -9.58 -3.29
N THR A 29 -64.63 -8.77 -2.24
CA THR A 29 -65.84 -8.46 -1.46
C THR A 29 -66.84 -7.62 -2.26
N ALA A 30 -66.38 -6.70 -3.11
CA ALA A 30 -67.23 -5.96 -4.05
C ALA A 30 -67.99 -6.90 -4.99
N GLN A 31 -67.30 -7.92 -5.52
CA GLN A 31 -67.89 -8.91 -6.42
C GLN A 31 -68.95 -9.77 -5.73
N VAL A 32 -68.73 -10.14 -4.47
CA VAL A 32 -69.67 -10.96 -3.68
C VAL A 32 -70.90 -10.15 -3.25
N LEU A 33 -70.71 -8.91 -2.79
CA LEU A 33 -71.82 -8.05 -2.31
C LEU A 33 -72.53 -7.29 -3.45
N GLY A 34 -71.95 -7.22 -4.64
CA GLY A 34 -72.49 -6.47 -5.79
C GLY A 34 -72.48 -4.94 -5.60
N ARG A 35 -71.70 -4.41 -4.66
CA ARG A 35 -71.65 -2.96 -4.38
C ARG A 35 -70.61 -2.25 -5.24
N ARG A 36 -71.07 -1.29 -6.05
CA ARG A 36 -70.21 -0.48 -6.95
C ARG A 36 -69.21 0.39 -6.20
N ASP A 37 -69.57 0.92 -5.04
CA ASP A 37 -68.69 1.78 -4.26
C ASP A 37 -67.41 1.05 -3.81
N LEU A 38 -67.57 -0.22 -3.40
CA LEU A 38 -66.46 -1.08 -2.98
C LEU A 38 -65.54 -1.43 -4.16
N LEU A 39 -66.10 -1.57 -5.37
CA LEU A 39 -65.33 -1.79 -6.59
C LEU A 39 -64.42 -0.59 -6.87
N TYR A 40 -64.94 0.64 -6.82
CA TYR A 40 -64.12 1.84 -7.04
C TYR A 40 -62.98 1.98 -6.05
N VAL A 41 -63.23 1.70 -4.76
CA VAL A 41 -62.18 1.71 -3.73
C VAL A 41 -61.14 0.63 -3.99
N GLY A 42 -61.57 -0.60 -4.31
CA GLY A 42 -60.66 -1.71 -4.62
C GLY A 42 -59.76 -1.42 -5.83
N VAL A 43 -60.33 -0.86 -6.91
CA VAL A 43 -59.57 -0.44 -8.09
C VAL A 43 -58.56 0.64 -7.73
N LEU A 44 -58.97 1.68 -7.00
CA LEU A 44 -58.07 2.76 -6.58
C LEU A 44 -56.88 2.24 -5.78
N LEU A 45 -57.14 1.37 -4.78
CA LEU A 45 -56.10 0.79 -3.91
C LEU A 45 -55.10 -0.07 -4.68
N VAL A 46 -55.50 -0.72 -5.77
CA VAL A 46 -54.60 -1.49 -6.63
C VAL A 46 -53.89 -0.57 -7.65
N CYS A 47 -54.58 0.40 -8.24
CA CYS A 47 -54.00 1.31 -9.22
C CYS A 47 -52.89 2.19 -8.64
N LEU A 48 -52.99 2.61 -7.38
CA LEU A 48 -52.03 3.52 -6.75
C LEU A 48 -50.60 2.91 -6.65
N PRO A 49 -50.40 1.68 -6.11
CA PRO A 49 -49.12 1.00 -6.18
C PRO A 49 -48.60 0.76 -7.60
N LEU A 50 -49.47 0.43 -8.56
CA LEU A 50 -49.04 0.24 -9.96
C LEU A 50 -48.52 1.55 -10.55
N LEU A 51 -49.19 2.67 -10.29
CA LEU A 51 -48.76 3.99 -10.74
C LEU A 51 -47.43 4.39 -10.08
N SER A 52 -47.25 4.14 -8.78
CA SER A 52 -45.99 4.37 -8.07
C SER A 52 -44.82 3.59 -8.71
N VAL A 53 -45.00 2.30 -9.01
CA VAL A 53 -43.96 1.48 -9.67
C VAL A 53 -43.68 1.98 -11.09
N LEU A 54 -44.72 2.33 -11.85
CA LEU A 54 -44.58 2.87 -13.20
C LEU A 54 -43.78 4.18 -13.20
N MET A 55 -44.08 5.07 -12.25
CA MET A 55 -43.36 6.34 -12.07
C MET A 55 -41.88 6.11 -11.75
N LEU A 56 -41.55 5.20 -10.81
CA LEU A 56 -40.17 4.85 -10.47
C LEU A 56 -39.39 4.23 -11.64
N ARG A 57 -40.07 3.59 -12.60
CA ARG A 57 -39.44 3.01 -13.79
C ARG A 57 -39.23 4.02 -14.93
N LEU A 58 -40.15 4.96 -15.09
CA LEU A 58 -40.11 5.97 -16.15
C LEU A 58 -39.22 7.16 -15.80
N ILE A 59 -39.22 7.60 -14.54
CA ILE A 59 -38.43 8.73 -14.06
C ILE A 59 -37.08 8.21 -13.56
N LYS A 60 -36.07 8.24 -14.44
CA LYS A 60 -34.70 7.90 -14.06
C LYS A 60 -33.94 9.14 -13.59
N PRO A 61 -33.56 9.22 -12.31
CA PRO A 61 -32.77 10.33 -11.83
C PRO A 61 -31.40 10.37 -12.52
N ARG A 62 -30.95 11.56 -12.91
CA ARG A 62 -29.60 11.80 -13.45
C ARG A 62 -28.80 12.61 -12.46
N PHE A 63 -27.77 11.98 -11.89
CA PHE A 63 -26.86 12.61 -10.95
C PHE A 63 -25.44 12.60 -11.49
N THR A 64 -24.74 13.71 -11.26
CA THR A 64 -23.29 13.80 -11.39
C THR A 64 -22.70 13.77 -9.99
N VAL A 65 -21.76 12.86 -9.77
CA VAL A 65 -21.07 12.69 -8.49
C VAL A 65 -19.58 12.86 -8.76
N GLU A 66 -18.98 13.85 -8.12
CA GLU A 66 -17.54 14.05 -8.11
C GLU A 66 -17.02 13.79 -6.69
N ARG A 67 -15.95 13.01 -6.61
CA ARG A 67 -15.25 12.71 -5.37
C ARG A 67 -13.85 13.30 -5.46
N LYS A 68 -13.35 13.79 -4.33
CA LYS A 68 -11.99 14.30 -4.19
C LYS A 68 -11.46 13.90 -2.83
N PHE A 69 -10.21 13.47 -2.79
CA PHE A 69 -9.48 13.15 -1.57
C PHE A 69 -8.47 14.25 -1.26
N ALA A 70 -8.32 14.57 0.01
CA ALA A 70 -7.29 15.48 0.50
C ALA A 70 -6.65 14.85 1.76
N PRO A 71 -5.46 14.24 1.65
CA PRO A 71 -4.69 13.93 0.42
C PRO A 71 -5.19 12.68 -0.34
N GLN A 72 -4.85 12.54 -1.62
CA GLN A 72 -5.15 11.35 -2.46
C GLN A 72 -4.31 10.11 -2.10
N THR A 73 -3.14 10.33 -1.52
CA THR A 73 -2.27 9.30 -0.95
C THR A 73 -2.09 9.63 0.53
N MET A 74 -2.39 8.67 1.42
CA MET A 74 -2.20 8.85 2.86
C MET A 74 -1.34 7.73 3.44
N GLU A 75 -0.69 8.00 4.55
CA GLU A 75 0.04 6.98 5.30
C GLU A 75 -0.89 6.20 6.25
N THR A 76 -0.53 4.96 6.58
CA THR A 76 -1.24 4.17 7.59
C THR A 76 -1.33 4.93 8.91
N GLY A 77 -2.52 4.95 9.52
CA GLY A 77 -2.78 5.64 10.78
C GLY A 77 -3.17 7.12 10.62
N PHE A 78 -2.94 7.73 9.46
CA PHE A 78 -3.39 9.09 9.13
C PHE A 78 -4.81 9.09 8.53
N THR A 79 -5.35 10.29 8.34
CA THR A 79 -6.72 10.50 7.88
C THR A 79 -6.73 11.29 6.58
N SER A 80 -7.51 10.83 5.60
CA SER A 80 -7.85 11.61 4.40
C SER A 80 -9.29 12.09 4.48
N THR A 81 -9.48 13.36 4.12
CA THR A 81 -10.80 13.96 4.00
C THR A 81 -11.34 13.70 2.59
N VAL A 82 -12.54 13.12 2.52
CA VAL A 82 -13.26 12.93 1.27
C VAL A 82 -14.33 14.00 1.13
N THR A 83 -14.24 14.77 0.05
CA THR A 83 -15.24 15.76 -0.33
C THR A 83 -16.05 15.22 -1.51
N LEU A 84 -17.33 14.99 -1.28
CA LEU A 84 -18.27 14.52 -2.29
C LEU A 84 -19.12 15.70 -2.78
N SER A 85 -19.11 15.97 -4.08
CA SER A 85 -20.00 16.92 -4.73
C SER A 85 -21.05 16.18 -5.54
N VAL A 86 -22.32 16.38 -5.20
CA VAL A 86 -23.46 15.75 -5.86
C VAL A 86 -24.33 16.81 -6.51
N ARG A 87 -24.64 16.62 -7.80
CA ARG A 87 -25.52 17.50 -8.57
C ARG A 87 -26.61 16.70 -9.27
N SER A 88 -27.85 17.15 -9.19
CA SER A 88 -28.97 16.60 -9.97
C SER A 88 -29.13 17.39 -11.28
N SER A 89 -29.42 16.67 -12.38
CA SER A 89 -29.77 17.25 -13.68
C SER A 89 -31.19 16.89 -14.15
N GLY A 90 -31.94 16.13 -13.34
CA GLY A 90 -33.31 15.71 -13.63
C GLY A 90 -34.33 16.31 -12.65
N PRO A 91 -35.64 16.15 -12.96
CA PRO A 91 -36.71 16.52 -12.04
C PRO A 91 -36.60 15.65 -10.79
N LEU A 92 -36.27 16.27 -9.66
CA LEU A 92 -36.23 15.60 -8.37
C LEU A 92 -37.37 16.14 -7.50
N SER A 93 -38.08 15.24 -6.83
CA SER A 93 -39.08 15.60 -5.83
C SER A 93 -38.69 14.95 -4.51
N GLY A 94 -38.47 15.78 -3.48
CA GLY A 94 -38.19 15.33 -2.12
C GLY A 94 -36.72 15.05 -1.80
N THR A 95 -36.51 14.58 -0.57
CA THR A 95 -35.20 14.23 -0.01
C THR A 95 -34.84 12.79 -0.36
N VAL A 96 -33.62 12.57 -0.84
CA VAL A 96 -33.09 11.26 -1.22
C VAL A 96 -32.03 10.84 -0.21
N VAL A 97 -32.14 9.61 0.29
CA VAL A 97 -31.10 9.01 1.12
C VAL A 97 -30.03 8.43 0.22
N MET A 98 -28.79 8.84 0.44
CA MET A 98 -27.61 8.40 -0.29
C MET A 98 -26.62 7.77 0.67
N GLN A 99 -25.96 6.72 0.22
CA GLN A 99 -24.98 5.98 0.99
C GLN A 99 -23.75 5.73 0.13
N GLU A 100 -22.59 6.16 0.60
CA GLU A 100 -21.32 5.86 -0.04
C GLU A 100 -20.90 4.43 0.28
N ARG A 101 -20.51 3.64 -0.72
CA ARG A 101 -19.90 2.33 -0.45
C ARG A 101 -18.41 2.51 -0.14
N ILE A 102 -17.98 2.07 1.03
CA ILE A 102 -16.56 2.03 1.42
C ILE A 102 -16.17 0.62 1.85
N PRO A 103 -14.88 0.22 1.70
CA PRO A 103 -14.40 -1.06 2.25
C PRO A 103 -14.61 -1.14 3.77
N ALA A 104 -14.96 -2.31 4.31
CA ALA A 104 -15.40 -2.47 5.69
C ALA A 104 -14.33 -2.03 6.72
N ARG A 105 -13.05 -2.12 6.35
CA ARG A 105 -11.92 -1.66 7.17
C ARG A 105 -11.92 -0.18 7.52
N PHE A 106 -12.63 0.65 6.74
CA PHE A 106 -12.79 2.07 7.02
C PHE A 106 -13.96 2.37 7.97
N GLY A 107 -14.70 1.34 8.38
CA GLY A 107 -15.85 1.44 9.27
C GLY A 107 -17.18 1.47 8.51
N GLU A 108 -18.16 2.17 9.06
CA GLU A 108 -19.50 2.22 8.52
C GLU A 108 -19.59 3.12 7.28
N SER A 109 -20.31 2.64 6.27
CA SER A 109 -20.61 3.38 5.04
C SER A 109 -21.41 4.65 5.35
N PRO A 110 -20.88 5.86 5.06
CA PRO A 110 -21.53 7.10 5.45
C PRO A 110 -22.83 7.30 4.68
N GLU A 111 -23.87 7.66 5.41
CA GLU A 111 -25.21 7.97 4.90
C GLU A 111 -25.46 9.48 4.96
N PHE A 112 -26.03 10.04 3.90
CA PHE A 112 -26.32 11.46 3.78
C PHE A 112 -27.60 11.71 3.00
N HIS A 113 -28.21 12.87 3.25
CA HIS A 113 -29.46 13.28 2.61
C HIS A 113 -29.20 14.32 1.52
N PHE A 114 -29.76 14.11 0.33
CA PHE A 114 -29.75 15.05 -0.78
C PHE A 114 -31.14 15.69 -1.01
N PRO A 115 -31.23 17.00 -1.30
CA PRO A 115 -30.13 17.97 -1.30
C PRO A 115 -29.63 18.29 0.11
N SER A 116 -28.39 18.79 0.20
CA SER A 116 -27.83 19.34 1.44
C SER A 116 -28.65 20.57 1.89
N ARG A 117 -28.58 20.91 3.19
CA ARG A 117 -29.25 22.10 3.76
C ARG A 117 -28.79 23.41 3.12
N HIS A 118 -27.54 23.44 2.67
CA HIS A 118 -26.90 24.59 2.05
C HIS A 118 -26.28 24.14 0.72
N PRO A 119 -27.03 24.11 -0.39
CA PRO A 119 -26.47 23.84 -1.71
C PRO A 119 -25.62 25.05 -2.15
N SER A 120 -24.61 24.79 -2.98
CA SER A 120 -23.81 25.84 -3.62
C SER A 120 -24.67 26.70 -4.56
N ALA A 121 -24.17 27.88 -4.93
CA ALA A 121 -24.84 28.77 -5.89
C ALA A 121 -25.15 28.11 -7.24
N GLN A 122 -24.41 27.06 -7.60
CA GLN A 122 -24.61 26.27 -8.83
C GLN A 122 -25.53 25.06 -8.64
N GLY A 123 -26.12 24.88 -7.44
CA GLY A 123 -27.04 23.78 -7.12
C GLY A 123 -26.37 22.45 -6.78
N ALA A 124 -25.05 22.43 -6.52
CA ALA A 124 -24.34 21.24 -6.06
C ALA A 124 -24.36 21.14 -4.53
N SER A 125 -24.63 19.95 -4.00
CA SER A 125 -24.55 19.64 -2.58
C SER A 125 -23.21 19.03 -2.24
N HIS A 126 -22.56 19.54 -1.18
CA HIS A 126 -21.26 19.08 -0.72
C HIS A 126 -21.40 18.29 0.58
N TYR A 127 -20.73 17.15 0.64
CA TYR A 127 -20.64 16.30 1.83
C TYR A 127 -19.17 16.01 2.12
N GLU A 128 -18.83 15.98 3.41
CA GLU A 128 -17.48 15.71 3.87
C GLU A 128 -17.51 14.56 4.86
N TYR A 129 -16.60 13.61 4.69
CA TYR A 129 -16.35 12.55 5.66
C TYR A 129 -14.86 12.21 5.67
N ARG A 130 -14.42 11.50 6.71
CA ARG A 130 -13.01 11.21 6.94
C ARG A 130 -12.77 9.71 6.90
N LEU A 131 -11.71 9.30 6.21
CA LEU A 131 -11.28 7.91 6.11
C LEU A 131 -9.94 7.75 6.82
N ARG A 132 -9.83 6.70 7.65
CA ARG A 132 -8.60 6.30 8.34
C ARG A 132 -8.41 4.80 8.15
N SER A 133 -7.19 4.38 7.82
CA SER A 133 -6.84 2.97 7.66
C SER A 133 -5.63 2.60 8.50
N SER A 134 -5.66 1.43 9.13
CA SER A 134 -4.53 0.86 9.87
C SER A 134 -3.69 -0.10 9.03
N SER A 135 -4.05 -0.32 7.77
CA SER A 135 -3.26 -1.17 6.87
C SER A 135 -3.11 -0.47 5.53
N ARG A 136 -1.94 -0.67 4.92
CA ARG A 136 -1.64 -0.20 3.59
C ARG A 136 -2.49 -0.95 2.56
N GLY A 137 -2.66 -0.33 1.40
CA GLY A 137 -3.40 -0.92 0.31
C GLY A 137 -3.91 0.12 -0.67
N VAL A 138 -4.47 -0.39 -1.75
CA VAL A 138 -5.24 0.40 -2.71
C VAL A 138 -6.71 0.07 -2.51
N TYR A 139 -7.51 1.11 -2.29
CA TYR A 139 -8.91 0.98 -1.93
C TYR A 139 -9.79 1.77 -2.89
N ASP A 140 -10.82 1.11 -3.42
CA ASP A 140 -11.84 1.78 -4.23
C ASP A 140 -12.93 2.32 -3.31
N VAL A 141 -13.12 3.64 -3.32
CA VAL A 141 -14.17 4.33 -2.55
C VAL A 141 -15.30 4.72 -3.50
N GLY A 142 -16.52 4.39 -3.11
CA GLY A 142 -17.72 4.49 -3.92
C GLY A 142 -18.16 3.14 -4.51
N PRO A 143 -19.11 3.14 -5.45
CA PRO A 143 -19.93 4.28 -5.87
C PRO A 143 -20.92 4.72 -4.79
N VAL A 144 -21.58 5.87 -5.00
CA VAL A 144 -22.73 6.27 -4.18
C VAL A 144 -23.92 5.41 -4.55
N THR A 145 -24.68 4.94 -3.57
CA THR A 145 -26.00 4.33 -3.80
C THR A 145 -27.09 5.24 -3.27
N ALA A 146 -28.09 5.53 -4.09
CA ALA A 146 -29.22 6.39 -3.73
C ALA A 146 -30.52 5.57 -3.71
N ALA A 147 -31.30 5.73 -2.65
CA ALA A 147 -32.62 5.14 -2.51
C ALA A 147 -33.70 6.20 -2.75
N PHE A 148 -34.49 6.00 -3.80
CA PHE A 148 -35.60 6.87 -4.17
C PHE A 148 -36.90 6.21 -3.74
N THR A 149 -37.73 6.99 -3.05
CA THR A 149 -39.07 6.57 -2.63
C THR A 149 -40.09 7.36 -3.45
N ASP A 150 -41.16 6.72 -3.90
CA ASP A 150 -42.22 7.43 -4.60
C ASP A 150 -42.98 8.39 -3.66
N PRO A 151 -43.72 9.40 -4.18
CA PRO A 151 -44.43 10.37 -3.35
C PRO A 151 -45.44 9.76 -2.37
N PHE A 152 -45.96 8.56 -2.64
CA PHE A 152 -46.92 7.87 -1.78
C PHE A 152 -46.26 6.87 -0.81
N GLY A 153 -44.94 6.66 -0.89
CA GLY A 153 -44.21 5.75 -0.01
C GLY A 153 -44.54 4.26 -0.20
N LEU A 154 -45.07 3.89 -1.36
CA LEU A 154 -45.50 2.53 -1.70
C LEU A 154 -44.40 1.71 -2.37
N GLY A 155 -43.38 2.36 -2.92
CA GLY A 155 -42.25 1.72 -3.54
C GLY A 155 -40.93 2.48 -3.39
N THR A 156 -39.84 1.73 -3.49
CA THR A 156 -38.47 2.21 -3.45
C THR A 156 -37.67 1.69 -4.64
N SER A 157 -36.71 2.48 -5.11
CA SER A 157 -35.76 2.06 -6.14
C SER A 157 -34.34 2.48 -5.72
N ARG A 158 -33.38 1.56 -5.83
CA ARG A 158 -31.97 1.83 -5.53
C ARG A 158 -31.19 2.01 -6.83
N HIS A 159 -30.45 3.10 -6.95
CA HIS A 159 -29.58 3.38 -8.10
C HIS A 159 -28.15 3.59 -7.62
N THR A 160 -27.18 3.03 -8.35
CA THR A 160 -25.76 3.35 -8.20
C THR A 160 -25.44 4.59 -9.01
N LEU A 161 -24.85 5.60 -8.37
CA LEU A 161 -24.53 6.91 -8.92
C LEU A 161 -23.01 7.12 -8.90
N GLY A 162 -22.47 7.62 -10.02
CA GLY A 162 -21.04 7.85 -10.18
C GLY A 162 -20.21 6.56 -10.25
N GLY A 163 -18.89 6.74 -10.25
CA GLY A 163 -17.90 5.66 -10.21
C GLY A 163 -17.22 5.52 -8.86
N THR A 164 -16.25 4.61 -8.82
CA THR A 164 -15.27 4.50 -7.74
C THR A 164 -14.11 5.46 -7.99
N GLU A 165 -13.48 5.93 -6.93
CA GLU A 165 -12.19 6.61 -7.00
C GLU A 165 -11.21 5.91 -6.07
N ARG A 166 -9.95 5.82 -6.51
CA ARG A 166 -8.90 5.07 -5.84
C ARG A 166 -8.26 5.91 -4.75
N LEU A 167 -8.15 5.33 -3.56
CA LEU A 167 -7.41 5.88 -2.42
C LEU A 167 -6.21 4.98 -2.13
N VAL A 168 -5.02 5.56 -2.15
CA VAL A 168 -3.78 4.83 -1.86
C VAL A 168 -3.38 5.07 -0.41
N VAL A 169 -3.20 3.98 0.35
CA VAL A 169 -2.70 4.01 1.71
C VAL A 169 -1.30 3.40 1.74
N THR A 170 -0.28 4.22 1.98
CA THR A 170 1.13 3.82 2.03
C THR A 170 1.53 3.38 3.45
N PRO A 171 2.53 2.51 3.61
CA PRO A 171 3.09 2.26 4.94
C PRO A 171 3.65 3.56 5.53
N ALA A 172 3.35 3.84 6.80
CA ALA A 172 3.92 4.97 7.51
C ALA A 172 5.39 4.66 7.89
N PRO A 173 6.37 5.48 7.48
CA PRO A 173 7.75 5.31 7.93
C PRO A 173 7.85 5.62 9.43
N LEU A 174 8.66 4.82 10.12
CA LEU A 174 9.15 5.09 11.47
C LEU A 174 10.52 5.76 11.41
N ASP A 175 10.72 6.77 12.26
CA ASP A 175 12.00 7.48 12.42
C ASP A 175 13.07 6.53 12.99
N LEU A 176 14.07 6.22 12.17
CA LEU A 176 15.19 5.37 12.57
C LEU A 176 16.32 6.21 13.20
N PRO A 177 16.89 5.79 14.33
CA PRO A 177 17.98 6.52 14.98
C PRO A 177 19.21 6.56 14.08
N HIS A 178 20.07 7.54 14.35
CA HIS A 178 21.30 7.73 13.59
C HIS A 178 22.24 6.56 13.83
N SER A 179 22.29 5.63 12.89
CA SER A 179 23.21 4.49 12.88
C SER A 179 24.41 4.82 12.00
N PRO A 180 25.65 4.40 12.37
CA PRO A 180 26.77 4.42 11.46
C PRO A 180 26.62 3.26 10.47
N LEU A 181 25.65 3.35 9.56
CA LEU A 181 25.66 2.59 8.30
C LEU A 181 26.96 2.82 7.49
N THR A 182 27.74 3.83 7.91
CA THR A 182 29.07 4.22 7.49
C THR A 182 30.14 3.26 8.02
N GLY A 183 30.55 2.31 7.18
CA GLY A 183 31.85 1.67 7.30
C GLY A 183 33.00 2.71 7.27
N ALA A 184 34.22 2.25 7.56
CA ALA A 184 35.44 3.04 7.76
C ALA A 184 35.91 3.93 6.58
N ARG A 185 35.09 4.15 5.54
CA ARG A 185 35.29 5.14 4.49
C ARG A 185 34.16 6.17 4.51
N GLY A 186 34.41 7.26 5.20
CA GLY A 186 33.71 8.53 4.97
C GLY A 186 32.32 8.57 5.58
N ALA A 187 32.19 9.46 6.55
CA ALA A 187 30.94 9.87 7.18
C ALA A 187 29.82 10.12 6.17
N ASP A 188 28.57 10.01 6.66
CA ASP A 188 27.27 10.45 6.16
C ASP A 188 27.24 11.01 4.72
N GLY A 189 26.16 10.83 3.95
CA GLY A 189 26.02 11.51 2.65
C GLY A 189 26.18 13.05 2.64
N PHE A 190 26.36 13.65 3.82
CA PHE A 190 26.81 15.02 4.06
C PHE A 190 28.35 15.25 4.06
N ALA A 191 29.20 14.25 4.21
CA ALA A 191 30.65 14.42 4.36
C ALA A 191 31.36 14.68 3.02
N ALA A 192 30.76 14.30 1.89
CA ALA A 192 31.20 14.78 0.58
C ALA A 192 31.05 16.32 0.47
N THR A 193 30.18 16.95 1.27
CA THR A 193 30.00 18.41 1.29
C THR A 193 30.74 19.10 2.43
N ARG A 194 31.01 18.41 3.55
CA ARG A 194 31.49 19.07 4.78
C ARG A 194 32.97 18.87 5.14
N ARG A 195 33.78 18.20 4.30
CA ARG A 195 35.21 18.06 4.61
C ARG A 195 36.06 19.31 4.37
N ASN A 196 35.56 20.33 3.65
CA ASN A 196 36.30 21.58 3.42
C ASN A 196 35.56 22.84 3.94
N ALA A 197 35.05 22.79 5.18
CA ALA A 197 34.61 24.00 5.87
C ALA A 197 35.77 24.81 6.51
N ASN A 198 37.03 24.46 6.21
CA ASN A 198 38.16 25.37 6.35
C ASN A 198 38.61 25.80 4.94
N PRO A 199 38.36 27.05 4.51
CA PRO A 199 38.91 27.57 3.29
C PRO A 199 40.37 27.96 3.57
N SER A 200 41.26 26.97 3.63
CA SER A 200 42.63 27.25 3.19
C SER A 200 42.63 26.96 1.70
N ASP A 201 42.83 27.99 0.89
CA ASP A 201 42.90 27.96 -0.59
C ASP A 201 44.04 27.07 -1.14
N ASP A 202 44.71 26.30 -0.26
CA ASP A 202 45.90 25.50 -0.52
C ASP A 202 45.66 23.98 -0.53
N ASP A 203 44.47 23.46 -0.17
CA ASP A 203 44.23 22.00 -0.04
C ASP A 203 43.29 21.43 -1.12
N VAL A 204 43.42 21.93 -2.35
CA VAL A 204 42.82 21.30 -3.54
C VAL A 204 43.82 20.26 -4.06
N MET A 205 43.41 18.98 -4.18
CA MET A 205 44.23 17.98 -4.88
C MET A 205 44.64 18.55 -6.23
N THR A 206 45.94 18.69 -6.43
CA THR A 206 46.48 19.34 -7.62
C THR A 206 47.27 18.32 -8.43
N ARG A 207 47.09 18.32 -9.74
CA ARG A 207 47.79 17.43 -10.67
C ARG A 207 48.57 18.22 -11.71
N GLU A 208 49.56 17.59 -12.32
CA GLU A 208 50.26 18.14 -13.47
C GLU A 208 49.29 18.48 -14.61
N TYR A 209 49.52 19.63 -15.24
CA TYR A 209 48.82 20.09 -16.43
C TYR A 209 49.05 19.13 -17.58
N ARG A 210 47.96 18.71 -18.25
CA ARG A 210 48.03 17.96 -19.50
C ARG A 210 47.52 18.84 -20.64
N ALA A 211 48.14 18.71 -21.80
CA ALA A 211 47.69 19.42 -23.00
C ALA A 211 46.22 19.07 -23.28
N GLY A 212 45.35 20.08 -23.21
CA GLY A 212 43.89 19.92 -23.27
C GLY A 212 43.16 20.42 -22.02
N ASP A 213 43.87 20.61 -20.91
CA ASP A 213 43.30 21.22 -19.72
C ASP A 213 43.07 22.73 -19.93
N PRO A 214 41.92 23.27 -19.49
CA PRO A 214 41.62 24.68 -19.66
C PRO A 214 42.48 25.53 -18.72
N MET A 215 43.22 26.49 -19.27
CA MET A 215 44.19 27.34 -18.53
C MET A 215 43.57 28.07 -17.32
N ARG A 216 42.25 28.32 -17.34
CA ARG A 216 41.49 28.91 -16.22
C ARG A 216 41.50 28.07 -14.92
N ARG A 217 41.86 26.78 -15.01
CA ARG A 217 41.91 25.86 -13.86
C ARG A 217 43.32 25.68 -13.29
N VAL A 218 44.31 26.41 -13.81
CA VAL A 218 45.68 26.41 -13.29
C VAL A 218 45.69 27.02 -11.90
N HIS A 219 46.27 26.29 -10.96
CA HIS A 219 46.51 26.75 -9.60
C HIS A 219 47.87 27.46 -9.55
N TRP A 220 47.85 28.79 -9.66
CA TRP A 220 49.10 29.57 -9.74
C TRP A 220 49.99 29.43 -8.51
N ALA A 221 49.42 29.34 -7.29
CA ALA A 221 50.21 29.16 -6.07
C ALA A 221 50.94 27.80 -6.03
N ALA A 222 50.26 26.70 -6.37
CA ALA A 222 50.88 25.37 -6.48
C ALA A 222 51.89 25.31 -7.64
N THR A 223 51.56 25.95 -8.78
CA THR A 223 52.47 26.09 -9.94
C THR A 223 53.77 26.79 -9.53
N ALA A 224 53.68 27.85 -8.73
CA ALA A 224 54.85 28.59 -8.25
C ALA A 224 55.72 27.78 -7.28
N ARG A 225 55.14 26.87 -6.49
CA ARG A 225 55.87 26.00 -5.55
C ARG A 225 56.51 24.78 -6.24
N HIS A 226 55.85 24.22 -7.25
CA HIS A 226 56.31 23.01 -7.95
C HIS A 226 57.07 23.29 -9.25
N ASN A 227 57.15 24.56 -9.69
CA ASN A 227 57.83 25.02 -10.90
C ASN A 227 57.35 24.35 -12.21
N GLU A 228 56.16 23.76 -12.18
CA GLU A 228 55.47 23.12 -13.30
C GLU A 228 53.99 23.53 -13.26
N LEU A 229 53.30 23.58 -14.41
CA LEU A 229 51.89 23.98 -14.46
C LEU A 229 51.03 22.94 -13.73
N MET A 230 50.34 23.41 -12.70
CA MET A 230 49.54 22.59 -11.80
C MET A 230 48.06 22.96 -11.95
N VAL A 231 47.18 21.97 -12.12
CA VAL A 231 45.74 22.16 -12.35
C VAL A 231 44.93 21.62 -11.18
N ARG A 232 43.93 22.38 -10.74
CA ARG A 232 42.95 21.94 -9.72
C ARG A 232 42.25 20.66 -10.19
N GLN A 233 42.42 19.56 -9.46
CA GLN A 233 41.68 18.33 -9.72
C GLN A 233 40.25 18.50 -9.18
N GLU A 234 39.26 18.27 -10.03
CA GLU A 234 37.87 18.20 -9.59
C GLU A 234 37.70 16.93 -8.78
N GLU A 235 37.40 17.07 -7.49
CA GLU A 235 36.89 15.96 -6.69
C GLU A 235 35.49 15.62 -7.24
N SER A 236 35.36 14.42 -7.82
CA SER A 236 34.04 13.93 -8.23
C SER A 236 33.19 13.72 -6.99
N VAL A 237 32.24 14.62 -6.74
CA VAL A 237 31.20 14.45 -5.72
C VAL A 237 30.41 13.21 -6.11
N THR A 238 30.74 12.08 -5.49
CA THR A 238 30.07 10.81 -5.74
C THR A 238 28.88 10.76 -4.80
N THR A 239 27.66 10.74 -5.35
CA THR A 239 26.46 10.51 -4.54
C THR A 239 26.63 9.15 -3.84
N PRO A 240 26.47 9.08 -2.52
CA PRO A 240 26.58 7.80 -1.83
C PRO A 240 25.43 6.89 -2.31
N GLU A 241 25.74 5.64 -2.62
CA GLU A 241 24.74 4.67 -3.07
C GLU A 241 24.43 3.68 -1.94
N ALA A 242 23.23 3.10 -1.91
CA ALA A 242 22.86 2.02 -1.00
C ALA A 242 21.99 1.02 -1.75
N THR A 243 22.08 -0.26 -1.39
CA THR A 243 21.21 -1.29 -1.97
C THR A 243 20.34 -1.92 -0.89
N LEU A 244 19.03 -1.92 -1.11
CA LEU A 244 18.04 -2.59 -0.27
C LEU A 244 17.47 -3.78 -1.03
N ILE A 245 17.50 -4.94 -0.38
CA ILE A 245 16.91 -6.19 -0.86
C ILE A 245 15.70 -6.49 0.03
N LEU A 246 14.54 -6.73 -0.56
CA LEU A 246 13.34 -7.21 0.15
C LEU A 246 12.92 -8.57 -0.41
N ASP A 247 12.91 -9.59 0.44
CA ASP A 247 12.34 -10.89 0.10
C ASP A 247 10.81 -10.77 0.03
N GLN A 248 10.22 -11.21 -1.08
CA GLN A 248 8.78 -11.12 -1.31
C GLN A 248 8.09 -12.49 -1.30
N ARG A 249 8.81 -13.57 -0.99
CA ARG A 249 8.29 -14.92 -1.19
C ARG A 249 7.34 -15.33 -0.09
N GLN A 250 6.11 -15.69 -0.46
CA GLN A 250 5.10 -16.17 0.49
C GLN A 250 5.60 -17.35 1.35
N ALA A 251 6.40 -18.25 0.78
CA ALA A 251 6.95 -19.40 1.48
C ALA A 251 7.79 -19.01 2.71
N ARG A 252 8.48 -17.86 2.66
CA ARG A 252 9.40 -17.39 3.72
C ARG A 252 8.71 -16.60 4.82
N TYR A 253 7.54 -16.04 4.52
CA TYR A 253 6.74 -15.26 5.47
C TYR A 253 5.54 -16.03 6.03
N SER A 254 5.41 -17.32 5.70
CA SER A 254 4.26 -18.18 6.07
C SER A 254 4.54 -19.18 7.20
N SER A 255 5.67 -19.08 7.89
CA SER A 255 6.07 -19.99 8.96
C SER A 255 5.38 -19.68 10.29
N GLY A 256 4.10 -20.04 10.45
CA GLY A 256 3.39 -19.92 11.74
C GLY A 256 1.88 -20.18 11.70
N PHE A 257 1.23 -20.05 12.87
CA PHE A 257 -0.24 -20.23 13.04
C PHE A 257 -1.05 -19.20 12.26
N HIS A 258 -0.47 -18.01 12.04
CA HIS A 258 -1.00 -16.96 11.16
C HIS A 258 -0.53 -17.19 9.72
N SER A 259 -0.78 -18.39 9.18
CA SER A 259 -0.49 -18.71 7.79
C SER A 259 -1.14 -17.66 6.89
N ALA A 260 -0.39 -17.10 5.93
CA ALA A 260 -0.81 -16.11 4.94
C ALA A 260 -2.31 -16.19 4.64
N PHE A 261 -3.11 -15.41 5.35
CA PHE A 261 -4.54 -15.40 5.13
C PHE A 261 -4.74 -14.64 3.83
N GLY A 262 -4.91 -15.38 2.73
CA GLY A 262 -5.69 -14.87 1.61
C GLY A 262 -7.12 -14.76 2.10
N VAL A 263 -7.41 -13.73 2.88
CA VAL A 263 -8.80 -13.42 3.18
C VAL A 263 -9.34 -12.91 1.85
N GLU A 264 -10.21 -13.68 1.20
CA GLU A 264 -11.22 -13.11 0.30
C GLU A 264 -12.04 -12.15 1.14
N ASN A 265 -11.49 -10.96 1.40
CA ASN A 265 -12.22 -9.90 2.02
C ASN A 265 -13.22 -9.42 0.96
N ASP A 266 -14.49 -9.31 1.33
CA ASP A 266 -15.56 -8.65 0.56
C ASP A 266 -15.27 -7.13 0.33
N ASP A 267 -14.05 -6.69 0.67
CA ASP A 267 -13.52 -5.32 0.74
C ASP A 267 -12.78 -4.87 -0.54
N GLY A 268 -12.69 -5.71 -1.58
CA GLY A 268 -12.13 -5.32 -2.88
C GLY A 268 -10.59 -5.30 -2.99
N THR A 269 -9.86 -5.58 -1.91
CA THR A 269 -8.38 -5.67 -1.91
C THR A 269 -7.94 -7.08 -1.49
N SER A 270 -7.48 -7.89 -2.45
CA SER A 270 -7.00 -9.26 -2.25
C SER A 270 -5.46 -9.31 -2.21
N LEU A 271 -4.81 -8.47 -1.40
CA LEU A 271 -3.36 -8.56 -1.23
C LEU A 271 -3.02 -9.83 -0.46
N LEU A 272 -2.06 -10.60 -0.96
CA LEU A 272 -1.46 -11.69 -0.19
C LEU A 272 -0.44 -11.10 0.79
N PHE A 273 -0.73 -11.14 2.09
CA PHE A 273 0.19 -10.63 3.12
C PHE A 273 0.28 -11.55 4.35
N SER A 274 1.28 -11.28 5.19
CA SER A 274 1.41 -11.85 6.54
C SER A 274 1.92 -10.79 7.50
N PRO A 275 1.72 -10.92 8.82
CA PRO A 275 2.23 -9.95 9.80
C PRO A 275 3.74 -9.70 9.69
N GLY A 276 4.53 -10.74 9.44
CA GLY A 276 5.97 -10.60 9.23
C GLY A 276 6.32 -9.84 7.95
N PHE A 277 5.52 -10.00 6.90
CA PHE A 277 5.70 -9.24 5.67
C PHE A 277 5.28 -7.77 5.83
N GLU A 278 4.20 -7.48 6.56
CA GLU A 278 3.83 -6.10 6.91
C GLU A 278 4.95 -5.40 7.67
N TRP A 279 5.55 -6.09 8.64
CA TRP A 279 6.70 -5.59 9.37
C TRP A 279 7.87 -5.30 8.43
N ALA A 280 8.18 -6.23 7.52
CA ALA A 280 9.24 -6.07 6.52
C ALA A 280 9.00 -4.88 5.57
N VAL A 281 7.74 -4.64 5.17
CA VAL A 281 7.36 -3.49 4.34
C VAL A 281 7.54 -2.17 5.11
N VAL A 282 7.12 -2.11 6.37
CA VAL A 282 7.34 -0.92 7.22
C VAL A 282 8.84 -0.69 7.41
N ALA A 283 9.62 -1.74 7.66
CA ALA A 283 11.08 -1.66 7.74
C ALA A 283 11.71 -1.15 6.44
N ALA A 284 11.29 -1.66 5.28
CA ALA A 284 11.76 -1.20 3.98
C ALA A 284 11.44 0.28 3.75
N MET A 285 10.23 0.72 4.10
CA MET A 285 9.82 2.12 3.98
C MET A 285 10.64 3.03 4.90
N SER A 286 10.80 2.66 6.17
CA SER A 286 11.62 3.37 7.16
C SER A 286 13.08 3.51 6.71
N ILE A 287 13.68 2.41 6.26
CA ILE A 287 15.07 2.38 5.79
C ILE A 287 15.21 3.24 4.53
N THR A 288 14.24 3.18 3.62
CA THR A 288 14.22 4.01 2.41
C THR A 288 14.18 5.50 2.77
N ALA A 289 13.23 5.92 3.62
CA ALA A 289 13.14 7.30 4.07
C ALA A 289 14.46 7.75 4.72
N HIS A 290 14.99 6.94 5.64
CA HIS A 290 16.24 7.21 6.35
C HIS A 290 17.45 7.39 5.42
N LEU A 291 17.56 6.58 4.36
CA LEU A 291 18.65 6.65 3.39
C LEU A 291 18.49 7.84 2.43
N LEU A 292 17.30 8.03 1.88
CA LEU A 292 17.03 9.10 0.91
C LEU A 292 17.11 10.50 1.54
N GLU A 293 16.69 10.67 2.80
CA GLU A 293 16.87 11.92 3.56
C GLU A 293 18.35 12.24 3.81
N ARG A 294 19.22 11.22 3.86
CA ARG A 294 20.68 11.36 3.93
C ARG A 294 21.35 11.48 2.57
N ASN A 295 20.55 11.71 1.53
CA ASN A 295 21.00 11.90 0.15
C ASN A 295 21.71 10.68 -0.45
N TYR A 296 21.36 9.47 0.02
CA TYR A 296 21.74 8.24 -0.67
C TYR A 296 20.94 8.06 -1.95
N ALA A 297 21.57 7.52 -2.98
CA ALA A 297 20.89 6.88 -4.08
C ALA A 297 20.56 5.44 -3.71
N LEU A 298 19.27 5.16 -3.53
CA LEU A 298 18.81 3.85 -3.13
C LEU A 298 18.51 2.99 -4.35
N ARG A 299 19.17 1.83 -4.44
CA ARG A 299 18.77 0.75 -5.33
C ARG A 299 17.86 -0.23 -4.57
N PHE A 300 16.64 -0.43 -5.02
CA PHE A 300 15.65 -1.29 -4.36
C PHE A 300 15.30 -2.50 -5.22
N VAL A 301 15.73 -3.68 -4.77
CA VAL A 301 15.62 -4.94 -5.52
C VAL A 301 14.96 -6.06 -4.71
N ASP A 302 14.41 -7.05 -5.41
CA ASP A 302 13.88 -8.28 -4.81
C ASP A 302 14.96 -9.36 -4.62
N GLU A 303 14.56 -10.54 -4.13
CA GLU A 303 15.46 -11.68 -3.92
C GLU A 303 16.08 -12.26 -5.20
N THR A 304 15.59 -11.88 -6.39
CA THR A 304 16.11 -12.30 -7.69
C THR A 304 17.02 -11.24 -8.33
N GLY A 305 17.09 -10.06 -7.71
CA GLY A 305 17.79 -8.89 -8.24
C GLY A 305 16.94 -8.09 -9.24
N ALA A 306 15.65 -8.36 -9.40
CA ALA A 306 14.75 -7.51 -10.20
C ALA A 306 14.28 -6.30 -9.38
N PRO A 307 13.71 -5.25 -10.00
CA PRO A 307 13.16 -4.11 -9.27
C PRO A 307 12.11 -4.55 -8.25
N ALA A 308 12.28 -4.15 -6.98
CA ALA A 308 11.44 -4.65 -5.88
C ALA A 308 9.95 -4.33 -6.06
N LEU A 309 9.62 -3.20 -6.68
CA LEU A 309 8.25 -2.71 -6.79
C LEU A 309 7.52 -3.20 -8.04
N ARG A 310 8.16 -4.06 -8.86
CA ARG A 310 7.62 -4.52 -10.15
C ARG A 310 6.26 -5.21 -10.04
N SER A 311 6.03 -5.96 -8.96
CA SER A 311 4.79 -6.71 -8.74
C SER A 311 3.65 -5.84 -8.19
N SER A 312 3.95 -4.63 -7.72
CA SER A 312 2.96 -3.76 -7.08
C SER A 312 2.13 -3.00 -8.10
N VAL A 313 0.80 -3.09 -7.97
CA VAL A 313 -0.16 -2.36 -8.82
C VAL A 313 -0.25 -0.87 -8.50
N SER A 314 0.34 -0.41 -7.39
CA SER A 314 0.40 0.99 -6.99
C SER A 314 1.73 1.65 -7.29
N ALA A 315 2.72 0.92 -7.79
CA ALA A 315 4.01 1.50 -8.17
C ALA A 315 3.83 2.43 -9.38
N PRO A 316 4.19 3.73 -9.28
CA PRO A 316 4.09 4.63 -10.43
C PRO A 316 5.09 4.28 -11.54
N TRP A 317 6.28 3.78 -11.15
CA TRP A 317 7.35 3.32 -12.04
C TRP A 317 7.84 1.94 -11.60
N PRO A 318 7.15 0.85 -11.99
CA PRO A 318 7.42 -0.51 -11.49
C PRO A 318 8.77 -1.09 -11.96
N ASP A 319 9.33 -0.59 -13.05
CA ASP A 319 10.63 -1.06 -13.58
C ASP A 319 11.82 -0.25 -13.06
N ASP A 320 11.58 0.84 -12.33
CA ASP A 320 12.65 1.64 -11.74
C ASP A 320 13.13 0.96 -10.46
N GLU A 321 14.43 0.66 -10.42
CA GLU A 321 15.09 0.13 -9.23
C GLU A 321 15.88 1.20 -8.47
N GLU A 322 16.07 2.39 -9.04
CA GLU A 322 16.85 3.46 -8.42
C GLU A 322 15.96 4.64 -7.99
N HIS A 323 16.14 5.08 -6.76
CA HIS A 323 15.34 6.11 -6.13
C HIS A 323 16.25 7.12 -5.44
N GLN A 324 15.95 8.42 -5.62
CA GLN A 324 16.73 9.53 -5.09
C GLN A 324 15.81 10.66 -4.62
N GLY A 325 16.21 11.33 -3.53
CA GLY A 325 15.51 12.51 -3.00
C GLY A 325 14.06 12.27 -2.57
N GLN A 326 13.30 13.36 -2.42
CA GLN A 326 11.93 13.31 -1.89
C GLN A 326 10.95 12.57 -2.80
N THR A 327 11.12 12.68 -4.12
CA THR A 327 10.31 11.94 -5.09
C THR A 327 10.53 10.43 -4.94
N GLY A 328 11.78 9.99 -4.71
CA GLY A 328 12.08 8.59 -4.43
C GLY A 328 11.32 8.05 -3.21
N ILE A 329 11.22 8.82 -2.13
CA ILE A 329 10.46 8.44 -0.93
C ILE A 329 8.98 8.23 -1.28
N HIS A 330 8.38 9.16 -2.02
CA HIS A 330 6.97 9.05 -2.43
C HIS A 330 6.72 7.84 -3.34
N ASN A 331 7.61 7.60 -4.31
CA ASN A 331 7.50 6.50 -5.27
C ASN A 331 7.57 5.15 -4.57
N VAL A 332 8.51 5.00 -3.63
CA VAL A 332 8.66 3.78 -2.85
C VAL A 332 7.46 3.61 -1.90
N ALA A 333 7.00 4.66 -1.24
CA ALA A 333 5.82 4.61 -0.38
C ALA A 333 4.57 4.15 -1.15
N GLU A 334 4.33 4.74 -2.33
CA GLU A 334 3.21 4.37 -3.20
C GLU A 334 3.36 2.94 -3.73
N GLY A 335 4.55 2.55 -4.19
CA GLY A 335 4.82 1.18 -4.62
C GLY A 335 4.67 0.14 -3.52
N LEU A 336 5.05 0.45 -2.28
CA LEU A 336 4.88 -0.46 -1.15
C LEU A 336 3.40 -0.60 -0.72
N ALA A 337 2.52 0.35 -1.08
CA ALA A 337 1.11 0.34 -0.69
C ALA A 337 0.37 -0.94 -1.13
N ALA A 338 0.58 -1.40 -2.36
CA ALA A 338 -0.03 -2.61 -2.91
C ALA A 338 0.98 -3.72 -3.21
N LEU A 339 2.15 -3.70 -2.58
CA LEU A 339 3.12 -4.78 -2.71
C LEU A 339 2.60 -6.02 -1.97
N GLU A 340 2.44 -7.13 -2.69
CA GLU A 340 1.98 -8.42 -2.17
C GLU A 340 3.07 -9.48 -2.16
N LEU A 341 2.87 -10.52 -1.35
CA LEU A 341 3.73 -11.69 -1.33
C LEU A 341 3.60 -12.47 -2.65
N SER A 342 4.74 -12.77 -3.25
CA SER A 342 4.86 -13.65 -4.41
C SER A 342 4.38 -15.06 -4.06
N PRO A 343 3.30 -15.57 -4.69
CA PRO A 343 2.68 -16.82 -4.33
C PRO A 343 3.57 -18.01 -4.62
N ASP A 344 3.53 -19.02 -3.74
CA ASP A 344 4.33 -20.23 -3.91
C ASP A 344 3.87 -21.03 -5.16
N PRO A 345 4.75 -21.21 -6.18
CA PRO A 345 4.40 -21.97 -7.38
C PRO A 345 4.02 -23.43 -7.08
N ALA A 346 4.54 -24.03 -5.99
CA ALA A 346 4.23 -25.40 -5.62
C ALA A 346 2.76 -25.57 -5.16
N LYS A 347 2.22 -24.59 -4.42
CA LYS A 347 0.83 -24.58 -3.95
C LYS A 347 -0.20 -24.32 -5.05
N ARG A 348 0.21 -23.74 -6.19
CA ARG A 348 -0.69 -23.48 -7.34
C ARG A 348 -1.15 -24.77 -8.05
N THR A 349 -0.39 -25.86 -7.91
CA THR A 349 -0.63 -27.12 -8.63
C THR A 349 -1.78 -27.94 -8.01
N THR A 350 -2.04 -27.81 -6.71
CA THR A 350 -3.11 -28.54 -6.02
C THR A 350 -4.49 -27.92 -6.28
N THR A 351 -4.61 -26.59 -6.31
CA THR A 351 -5.88 -25.88 -6.55
C THR A 351 -6.38 -26.02 -7.98
N ARG A 352 -5.47 -26.19 -8.96
CA ARG A 352 -5.84 -26.36 -10.38
C ARG A 352 -6.26 -27.78 -10.75
N ARG A 353 -6.01 -28.77 -9.87
CA ARG A 353 -6.33 -30.19 -10.14
C ARG A 353 -7.80 -30.54 -9.85
N THR A 354 -8.52 -29.69 -9.12
CA THR A 354 -9.96 -29.86 -8.83
C THR A 354 -10.88 -29.08 -9.77
N SER A 355 -10.35 -28.19 -10.63
CA SER A 355 -11.16 -27.32 -11.50
C SER A 355 -10.97 -27.53 -13.01
N ARG A 356 -10.28 -28.60 -13.46
CA ARG A 356 -10.07 -28.84 -14.90
C ARG A 356 -10.73 -30.12 -15.41
N ARG A 357 -12.06 -30.08 -15.57
CA ARG A 357 -12.75 -30.80 -16.65
C ARG A 357 -13.19 -29.74 -17.67
N ALA A 358 -12.76 -29.93 -18.92
CA ALA A 358 -12.93 -29.07 -20.11
C ALA A 358 -11.96 -27.88 -20.27
N ALA A 359 -10.85 -28.13 -20.98
CA ALA A 359 -10.33 -27.27 -22.06
C ALA A 359 -9.06 -27.89 -22.66
N SER A 360 -9.08 -28.13 -23.97
CA SER A 360 -7.97 -28.65 -24.79
C SER A 360 -6.75 -27.72 -24.79
N PRO A 361 -5.53 -28.24 -24.98
CA PRO A 361 -4.31 -27.43 -24.90
C PRO A 361 -4.00 -26.76 -26.24
N SER A 362 -4.03 -25.43 -26.29
CA SER A 362 -3.32 -24.67 -27.32
C SER A 362 -1.84 -24.58 -26.94
N ARG A 363 -0.99 -25.11 -27.84
CA ARG A 363 0.47 -24.99 -27.77
C ARG A 363 0.85 -23.54 -28.07
N SER A 364 1.49 -22.86 -27.12
CA SER A 364 2.35 -21.71 -27.41
C SER A 364 3.55 -21.69 -26.46
N SER A 365 4.72 -21.65 -27.10
CA SER A 365 6.08 -21.39 -26.61
C SER A 365 6.53 -21.98 -25.26
N GLN A 366 7.23 -23.11 -25.35
CA GLN A 366 8.27 -23.50 -24.39
C GLN A 366 9.34 -22.41 -24.31
N ALA A 367 9.32 -21.60 -23.25
CA ALA A 367 10.54 -21.09 -22.64
C ALA A 367 10.98 -22.14 -21.60
N GLY A 368 12.26 -22.53 -21.62
CA GLY A 368 12.81 -23.56 -20.73
C GLY A 368 12.61 -23.23 -19.24
N PRO A 369 12.79 -24.21 -18.33
CA PRO A 369 12.57 -24.01 -16.90
C PRO A 369 13.75 -23.25 -16.29
N ASN A 370 13.92 -21.96 -16.62
CA ASN A 370 14.82 -21.10 -15.86
C ASN A 370 14.10 -20.76 -14.55
N ARG A 371 14.16 -21.68 -13.58
CA ARG A 371 13.80 -21.39 -12.20
C ARG A 371 14.82 -20.36 -11.73
N PHE A 372 14.40 -19.11 -11.60
CA PHE A 372 15.23 -18.09 -10.98
C PHE A 372 15.52 -18.55 -9.55
N THR A 373 16.78 -18.91 -9.30
CA THR A 373 17.25 -19.27 -7.97
C THR A 373 17.32 -17.98 -7.15
N PRO A 374 16.68 -17.92 -5.98
CA PRO A 374 16.80 -16.76 -5.09
C PRO A 374 18.28 -16.54 -4.75
N PHE A 375 18.72 -15.29 -4.76
CA PHE A 375 20.12 -14.92 -4.52
C PHE A 375 21.13 -15.56 -5.50
N GLY A 376 20.66 -15.97 -6.69
CA GLY A 376 21.51 -16.59 -7.72
C GLY A 376 22.31 -15.60 -8.57
N ASP A 377 22.94 -16.11 -9.64
CA ASP A 377 23.85 -15.38 -10.52
C ASP A 377 23.33 -14.01 -11.01
N PRO A 378 22.06 -13.85 -11.44
CA PRO A 378 21.58 -12.56 -11.93
C PRO A 378 21.65 -11.44 -10.87
N MET A 379 21.43 -11.80 -9.60
CA MET A 379 21.54 -10.86 -8.49
C MET A 379 23.01 -10.56 -8.19
N MET A 380 23.88 -11.57 -8.21
CA MET A 380 25.30 -11.40 -7.94
C MET A 380 25.99 -10.57 -9.03
N ASP A 381 25.69 -10.81 -10.31
CA ASP A 381 26.18 -10.02 -11.44
C ASP A 381 25.76 -8.55 -11.32
N LYS A 382 24.52 -8.32 -10.88
CA LYS A 382 24.01 -6.97 -10.62
C LYS A 382 24.77 -6.30 -9.47
N LEU A 383 24.95 -6.98 -8.34
CA LEU A 383 25.71 -6.43 -7.21
C LEU A 383 27.18 -6.19 -7.55
N ALA A 384 27.80 -7.07 -8.37
CA ALA A 384 29.16 -6.91 -8.87
C ALA A 384 29.34 -5.63 -9.70
N THR A 385 28.31 -5.24 -10.47
CA THR A 385 28.32 -3.99 -11.26
C THR A 385 28.46 -2.75 -10.36
N TYR A 386 27.95 -2.81 -9.13
CA TYR A 386 27.93 -1.71 -8.15
C TYR A 386 28.78 -1.99 -6.92
N LYS A 387 29.80 -2.84 -7.07
CA LYS A 387 30.68 -3.28 -5.97
C LYS A 387 31.27 -2.09 -5.21
N HIS A 388 31.13 -2.13 -3.88
CA HIS A 388 31.62 -1.19 -2.88
C HIS A 388 31.12 0.26 -3.02
N ARG A 389 29.97 0.48 -3.66
CA ARG A 389 29.36 1.82 -3.77
C ARG A 389 28.55 2.26 -2.54
N GLY A 390 28.31 1.35 -1.59
CA GLY A 390 27.83 1.67 -0.25
C GLY A 390 27.19 0.46 0.47
N PRO A 391 26.35 0.69 1.49
CA PRO A 391 25.84 -0.37 2.34
C PRO A 391 24.82 -1.24 1.59
N LEU A 392 24.84 -2.54 1.92
CA LEU A 392 23.90 -3.54 1.44
C LEU A 392 22.98 -3.96 2.59
N LEU A 393 21.68 -3.74 2.44
CA LEU A 393 20.68 -4.09 3.44
C LEU A 393 19.74 -5.16 2.87
N ALA A 394 19.49 -6.21 3.63
CA ALA A 394 18.57 -7.27 3.25
C ALA A 394 17.50 -7.46 4.33
N ILE A 395 16.23 -7.37 3.93
CA ILE A 395 15.07 -7.70 4.77
C ILE A 395 14.48 -9.00 4.26
N LEU A 396 14.52 -10.03 5.09
CA LEU A 396 14.30 -11.41 4.68
C LEU A 396 13.25 -12.07 5.56
N GLY A 397 12.51 -13.04 5.00
CA GLY A 397 11.69 -13.95 5.81
C GLY A 397 12.53 -15.07 6.43
N ALA A 398 11.87 -16.18 6.81
CA ALA A 398 12.52 -17.39 7.30
C ALA A 398 13.21 -18.17 6.15
N ILE A 399 14.36 -17.65 5.69
CA ILE A 399 15.21 -18.29 4.68
C ILE A 399 15.89 -19.55 5.20
N THR A 400 16.24 -20.45 4.28
CA THR A 400 16.96 -21.69 4.60
C THR A 400 18.46 -21.45 4.76
N ALA A 401 19.14 -22.38 5.41
CA ALA A 401 20.60 -22.39 5.49
C ALA A 401 21.29 -22.49 4.10
N ALA A 402 20.63 -23.06 3.08
CA ALA A 402 21.15 -23.07 1.72
C ALA A 402 21.12 -21.66 1.12
N GLU A 403 19.96 -21.01 1.14
CA GLU A 403 19.79 -19.64 0.66
C GLU A 403 20.64 -18.62 1.43
N ALA A 404 20.89 -18.87 2.72
CA ALA A 404 21.81 -18.07 3.53
C ALA A 404 23.25 -18.12 3.01
N ARG A 405 23.70 -19.28 2.50
CA ARG A 405 25.03 -19.41 1.86
C ARG A 405 25.06 -18.75 0.49
N ASP A 406 23.95 -18.80 -0.25
CA ASP A 406 23.85 -18.11 -1.54
C ASP A 406 23.91 -16.58 -1.33
N LEU A 407 23.18 -16.06 -0.36
CA LEU A 407 23.23 -14.64 0.01
C LEU A 407 24.56 -14.22 0.66
N ALA A 408 25.24 -15.14 1.35
CA ALA A 408 26.51 -14.85 2.03
C ALA A 408 27.54 -14.22 1.07
N ALA A 409 27.62 -14.70 -0.17
CA ALA A 409 28.53 -14.18 -1.20
C ALA A 409 28.30 -12.69 -1.51
N ALA A 410 27.07 -12.20 -1.34
CA ALA A 410 26.76 -10.80 -1.62
C ALA A 410 27.45 -9.81 -0.65
N ALA A 411 27.93 -10.27 0.52
CA ALA A 411 28.67 -9.41 1.44
C ALA A 411 29.94 -8.83 0.83
N GLU A 412 30.56 -9.51 -0.14
CA GLU A 412 31.76 -9.03 -0.83
C GLU A 412 31.50 -7.81 -1.72
N PHE A 413 30.23 -7.52 -2.06
CA PHE A 413 29.85 -6.41 -2.93
C PHE A 413 29.45 -5.15 -2.15
N GLY A 414 29.05 -5.26 -0.89
CA GLY A 414 28.75 -4.11 -0.02
C GLY A 414 30.01 -3.42 0.53
N SER A 415 29.88 -2.18 1.00
CA SER A 415 30.87 -1.60 1.92
C SER A 415 30.68 -2.12 3.34
N THR A 416 29.42 -2.28 3.74
CA THR A 416 28.92 -2.91 4.96
C THR A 416 27.64 -3.66 4.60
N SER A 417 27.42 -4.83 5.20
CA SER A 417 26.29 -5.70 4.86
C SER A 417 25.46 -5.98 6.10
N PHE A 418 24.15 -5.71 6.02
CA PHE A 418 23.19 -5.82 7.12
C PHE A 418 22.02 -6.71 6.71
N ALA A 419 21.60 -7.61 7.60
CA ALA A 419 20.47 -8.50 7.36
C ALA A 419 19.49 -8.46 8.54
N ILE A 420 18.22 -8.19 8.25
CA ILE A 420 17.12 -8.33 9.20
C ILE A 420 16.27 -9.52 8.75
N LEU A 421 16.20 -10.56 9.58
CA LEU A 421 15.37 -11.72 9.32
C LEU A 421 14.10 -11.69 10.17
N VAL A 422 12.94 -11.81 9.52
CA VAL A 422 11.63 -11.75 10.18
C VAL A 422 11.03 -13.14 10.23
N ALA A 423 10.76 -13.64 11.45
CA ALA A 423 10.06 -14.91 11.66
C ALA A 423 9.31 -14.92 12.99
N ASP A 424 8.20 -15.65 13.07
CA ASP A 424 7.43 -15.80 14.33
C ASP A 424 8.27 -16.35 15.48
N ARG A 425 9.28 -17.16 15.15
CA ARG A 425 10.25 -17.75 16.06
C ARG A 425 11.67 -17.34 15.65
N PRO A 426 12.15 -16.14 16.04
CA PRO A 426 13.46 -15.66 15.65
C PRO A 426 14.59 -16.60 16.09
N GLN A 427 14.37 -17.39 17.15
CA GLN A 427 15.33 -18.39 17.63
C GLN A 427 15.59 -19.54 16.64
N ASP A 428 14.66 -19.83 15.73
CA ASP A 428 14.85 -20.91 14.75
C ASP A 428 15.84 -20.49 13.65
N LEU A 429 16.17 -19.19 13.57
CA LEU A 429 17.08 -18.61 12.58
C LEU A 429 18.53 -18.48 13.07
N HIS A 430 18.87 -18.97 14.27
CA HIS A 430 20.26 -18.94 14.76
C HIS A 430 21.27 -19.55 13.78
N PRO A 431 21.04 -20.76 13.20
CA PRO A 431 21.99 -21.34 12.25
C PRO A 431 22.16 -20.49 10.97
N VAL A 432 21.08 -19.83 10.53
CA VAL A 432 21.09 -18.93 9.37
C VAL A 432 21.91 -17.68 9.67
N MET A 433 21.72 -17.09 10.85
CA MET A 433 22.47 -15.92 11.30
C MET A 433 23.96 -16.23 11.44
N GLU A 434 24.34 -17.41 11.94
CA GLU A 434 25.74 -17.83 12.03
C GLU A 434 26.40 -17.90 10.65
N ILE A 435 25.71 -18.45 9.65
CA ILE A 435 26.20 -18.51 8.26
C ILE A 435 26.44 -17.11 7.72
N LEU A 436 25.47 -16.21 7.87
CA LEU A 436 25.58 -14.82 7.38
C LEU A 436 26.69 -14.06 8.10
N ARG A 437 26.78 -14.18 9.43
CA ARG A 437 27.83 -13.52 10.24
C ARG A 437 29.23 -14.02 9.91
N ALA A 438 29.39 -15.33 9.67
CA ALA A 438 30.66 -15.90 9.23
C ALA A 438 31.14 -15.32 7.90
N ALA A 439 30.21 -14.87 7.05
CA ALA A 439 30.48 -14.20 5.78
C ALA A 439 30.58 -12.67 5.88
N GLY A 440 30.54 -12.08 7.09
CA GLY A 440 30.69 -10.65 7.29
C GLY A 440 29.39 -9.83 7.30
N TRP A 441 28.23 -10.49 7.31
CA TRP A 441 26.95 -9.80 7.50
C TRP A 441 26.68 -9.48 8.98
N HIS A 442 26.17 -8.28 9.24
CA HIS A 442 25.55 -7.93 10.51
C HIS A 442 24.10 -8.40 10.48
N ALA A 443 23.84 -9.62 10.99
CA ALA A 443 22.52 -10.23 10.95
C ALA A 443 21.79 -10.12 12.30
N VAL A 444 20.49 -9.80 12.26
CA VAL A 444 19.56 -9.80 13.41
C VAL A 444 18.27 -10.54 13.03
N ALA A 445 17.70 -11.32 13.95
CA ALA A 445 16.39 -11.95 13.78
C ALA A 445 15.36 -11.29 14.69
N VAL A 446 14.15 -11.04 14.15
CA VAL A 446 13.07 -10.33 14.83
C VAL A 446 11.74 -11.06 14.65
N SER A 447 10.84 -10.90 15.62
CA SER A 447 9.44 -11.32 15.48
C SER A 447 8.61 -10.24 14.78
N PRO A 448 7.45 -10.58 14.17
CA PRO A 448 6.55 -9.58 13.58
C PRO A 448 6.00 -8.54 14.56
N SER A 449 6.13 -8.77 15.86
CA SER A 449 5.71 -7.86 16.93
C SER A 449 6.87 -7.04 17.51
N ALA A 450 8.09 -7.21 17.00
CA ALA A 450 9.26 -6.50 17.49
C ALA A 450 9.20 -5.01 17.13
N ASP A 451 9.77 -4.17 17.98
CA ASP A 451 9.96 -2.76 17.66
C ASP A 451 11.08 -2.61 16.62
N LEU A 452 10.77 -1.94 15.50
CA LEU A 452 11.72 -1.71 14.41
C LEU A 452 12.90 -0.86 14.87
N THR A 453 12.67 0.13 15.72
CA THR A 453 13.73 1.01 16.22
C THR A 453 14.73 0.23 17.07
N ALA A 454 14.24 -0.70 17.90
CA ALA A 454 15.09 -1.60 18.68
C ALA A 454 15.87 -2.61 17.81
N ALA A 455 15.27 -3.08 16.71
CA ALA A 455 15.96 -3.94 15.75
C ALA A 455 17.08 -3.17 15.02
N TRP A 456 16.86 -1.90 14.72
CA TRP A 456 17.81 -1.03 14.03
C TRP A 456 19.03 -0.69 14.90
N THR A 457 18.82 -0.34 16.17
CA THR A 457 19.93 0.00 17.10
C THR A 457 20.85 -1.18 17.40
N TYR A 458 20.41 -2.41 17.14
CA TYR A 458 21.26 -3.59 17.25
C TYR A 458 22.50 -3.51 16.34
N PHE A 459 22.40 -2.82 15.20
CA PHE A 459 23.53 -2.63 14.29
C PHE A 459 24.59 -1.65 14.82
N ASP A 460 24.28 -0.86 15.84
CA ASP A 460 25.18 0.11 16.45
C ASP A 460 26.06 -0.48 17.57
N SER A 461 25.77 -1.72 18.01
CA SER A 461 26.47 -2.37 19.12
C SER A 461 27.57 -3.32 18.62
N PRO A 462 28.86 -2.93 18.67
CA PRO A 462 29.96 -3.82 18.31
C PRO A 462 30.10 -4.92 19.37
N GLY A 463 29.36 -6.02 19.21
CA GLY A 463 29.57 -7.25 19.98
C GLY A 463 28.34 -8.01 20.49
N ALA A 464 27.09 -7.60 20.22
CA ALA A 464 25.96 -8.30 20.81
C ALA A 464 25.55 -9.53 19.99
N ALA A 465 25.66 -10.73 20.56
CA ALA A 465 24.93 -11.92 20.13
C ALA A 465 23.41 -11.70 20.33
N SER A 466 22.60 -12.37 19.51
CA SER A 466 21.13 -12.42 19.45
C SER A 466 20.30 -11.48 20.35
N ALA A 467 19.54 -10.55 19.74
CA ALA A 467 18.47 -9.83 20.42
C ALA A 467 17.26 -10.77 20.65
N SER A 468 17.17 -11.37 21.84
CA SER A 468 15.94 -11.92 22.40
C SER A 468 15.51 -11.04 23.56
N THR A 469 14.62 -10.08 23.35
CA THR A 469 14.01 -9.32 24.44
C THR A 469 12.60 -9.85 24.70
N ALA A 470 12.53 -10.94 25.45
CA ALA A 470 11.37 -11.20 26.29
C ALA A 470 11.38 -10.17 27.44
N LYS A 471 10.21 -9.55 27.67
CA LYS A 471 9.82 -8.65 28.76
C LYS A 471 10.28 -7.19 28.66
N THR A 472 9.34 -6.33 28.26
CA THR A 472 9.02 -5.14 29.06
C THR A 472 7.51 -4.97 29.04
N THR A 473 6.86 -5.42 30.11
CA THR A 473 5.55 -4.93 30.54
C THR A 473 5.63 -3.41 30.68
N VAL A 474 4.93 -2.68 29.82
CA VAL A 474 4.55 -1.29 30.10
C VAL A 474 3.49 -1.33 31.20
N PRO A 475 3.66 -0.66 32.35
CA PRO A 475 2.58 -0.53 33.31
C PRO A 475 1.47 0.31 32.67
N SER A 476 0.24 -0.21 32.73
CA SER A 476 -0.96 0.51 32.32
C SER A 476 -1.00 1.89 32.99
N ALA A 477 -1.00 2.96 32.18
CA ALA A 477 -1.31 4.29 32.67
C ALA A 477 -2.68 4.25 33.35
N GLY A 478 -2.68 4.71 34.60
CA GLY A 478 -3.76 4.58 35.57
C GLY A 478 -5.13 5.04 35.06
N GLY A 479 -6.13 4.32 35.55
CA GLY A 479 -7.52 4.69 35.46
C GLY A 479 -7.76 6.11 35.97
N TRP A 480 -8.45 6.87 35.15
CA TRP A 480 -9.02 8.16 35.49
C TRP A 480 -10.17 7.92 36.48
N THR A 481 -9.87 7.97 37.79
CA THR A 481 -10.92 8.03 38.82
C THR A 481 -11.35 9.47 39.00
N GLY A 482 -12.59 9.75 38.61
CA GLY A 482 -13.27 10.99 38.98
C GLY A 482 -13.44 11.09 40.49
N GLY A 483 -13.27 12.30 41.01
CA GLY A 483 -13.57 12.65 42.39
C GLY A 483 -13.99 14.12 42.44
N ARG A 484 -15.27 14.35 42.70
CA ARG A 484 -15.85 15.66 43.05
C ARG A 484 -15.27 16.13 44.37
N ALA A 485 -14.97 17.42 44.46
CA ALA A 485 -15.35 18.30 45.56
C ALA A 485 -15.41 19.73 45.02
#